data_AF-A0A2E4PRB6-F1
#
_entry.id   AF-A0A2E4PRB6-F1
#
_cell.length_a   1.000
_cell.length_b   1.000
_cell.length_c   1.000
_cell.angle_alpha   90.00
_cell.angle_beta   90.00
_cell.angle_gamma   90.00
#
_symmetry.space_group_name_H-M   'P 1'
#
loop_
_entity.id
_entity.type
_entity.pdbx_description
1 polymer ?
#
loop_
_entity_poly.entity_id
_entity_poly.type
_entity_poly.pdbx_seq_one_letter_code
_entity_poly.pdbx_strand_id
1 'polypeptide(L)'
;MGAGYYRPVVQWSKGQYNYANNLQDDVATIAGSKFGVGYRGDDYSNGISGAAALSYNSNGSINQKSGIISSEADYDFFSFTTGGGNVVINANTVSRNGNLHLIIRLFNASGTQIGTYWNSDPFALNATLNANLAAGTYYIGVDGTGAGDAGYGGYSAYGSIGSYTITGTIPPNNGVATVYKDCNYGGYAVSLAPGNYTLSQLQAKGVVNDDISSLKVNSGYEMVLYVDDNFTGSSIVVGSNDACLVDNSFNDLASSLRVRATSSSSSVTIQAENYSAMSGIQTEPTTDAGGGLNVGYADTGDWMAYNSINFPTSGSYLIEYRVASAVNGAVLSSDLNAGSIILGNVNVPNTGGWQNWQTVSQTVNVNAGTYNFGIYIQNSGVNLNWFRITKVGNAAARTESVEEPKEMFVIYPNPVETTLFFTADVQNSKITIVDAQTGTFIPVNKGDGKSIDVSSLKPGIYSVLVDHNGQMEERRFIKK
;
A
#
# COMPACT_ATOMS: atom_id res chain seq x y z
N MET A 1 -24.22 28.61 43.29
CA MET A 1 -23.69 28.55 41.91
C MET A 1 -22.27 29.08 41.93
N GLY A 2 -21.31 28.35 41.35
CA GLY A 2 -19.91 28.77 41.29
C GLY A 2 -19.69 29.94 40.33
N ALA A 3 -18.54 30.62 40.42
CA ALA A 3 -18.19 31.71 39.52
C ALA A 3 -17.79 31.16 38.12
N GLY A 4 -18.73 31.20 37.16
CA GLY A 4 -18.55 30.64 35.82
C GLY A 4 -17.69 31.47 34.85
N TYR A 5 -17.23 32.67 35.24
CA TYR A 5 -16.56 33.62 34.34
C TYR A 5 -15.28 33.10 33.67
N TYR A 6 -14.60 32.13 34.30
CA TYR A 6 -13.34 31.57 33.81
C TYR A 6 -13.40 30.07 33.58
N ARG A 7 -14.58 29.43 33.58
CA ARG A 7 -14.71 27.97 33.46
C ARG A 7 -15.54 27.61 32.21
N PRO A 8 -15.13 26.60 31.43
CA PRO A 8 -15.86 26.19 30.23
C PRO A 8 -17.17 25.46 30.56
N VAL A 9 -17.25 24.88 31.77
CA VAL A 9 -18.46 24.23 32.28
C VAL A 9 -19.21 25.21 33.20
N VAL A 10 -20.48 25.48 32.88
CA VAL A 10 -21.38 26.29 33.71
C VAL A 10 -22.26 25.31 34.49
N GLN A 11 -21.82 24.98 35.69
CA GLN A 11 -22.38 23.82 36.38
C GLN A 11 -23.65 24.07 37.19
N TRP A 12 -24.55 23.11 37.07
CA TRP A 12 -25.63 22.81 38.00
C TRP A 12 -25.07 22.00 39.18
N SER A 13 -25.74 22.03 40.34
CA SER A 13 -25.33 21.26 41.52
C SER A 13 -26.54 20.74 42.25
N LYS A 14 -26.55 19.45 42.60
CA LYS A 14 -27.53 18.85 43.55
C LYS A 14 -27.01 18.75 44.99
N GLY A 15 -26.10 19.66 45.37
CA GLY A 15 -25.54 19.72 46.72
C GLY A 15 -24.24 18.94 46.93
N GLN A 16 -23.54 18.59 45.85
CA GLN A 16 -22.34 17.73 45.88
C GLN A 16 -21.05 18.46 46.30
N TYR A 17 -21.12 19.78 46.51
CA TYR A 17 -19.99 20.64 46.86
C TYR A 17 -19.90 20.84 48.38
N ASN A 18 -18.68 21.02 48.88
CA ASN A 18 -18.45 21.39 50.28
C ASN A 18 -19.26 22.65 50.64
N TYR A 19 -19.97 22.60 51.78
CA TYR A 19 -20.81 23.69 52.30
C TYR A 19 -21.98 24.10 51.39
N ALA A 20 -22.45 23.22 50.50
CA ALA A 20 -23.65 23.47 49.73
C ALA A 20 -24.86 23.69 50.67
N ASN A 21 -25.45 24.88 50.60
CA ASN A 21 -26.65 25.25 51.37
C ASN A 21 -27.95 25.11 50.56
N ASN A 22 -27.85 24.69 49.29
CA ASN A 22 -28.96 24.28 48.45
C ASN A 22 -28.65 22.90 47.86
N LEU A 23 -29.60 21.98 47.99
CA LEU A 23 -29.51 20.57 47.59
C LEU A 23 -30.51 20.22 46.48
N GLN A 24 -31.09 21.22 45.81
CA GLN A 24 -32.06 21.02 44.74
C GLN A 24 -31.42 20.30 43.55
N ASP A 25 -32.11 19.28 43.04
CA ASP A 25 -31.80 18.68 41.75
C ASP A 25 -32.35 19.60 40.64
N ASP A 26 -31.54 20.57 40.24
CA ASP A 26 -31.87 21.54 39.19
C ASP A 26 -32.17 20.88 37.84
N VAL A 27 -31.42 19.85 37.45
CA VAL A 27 -31.59 19.17 36.15
C VAL A 27 -32.94 18.45 36.13
N ALA A 28 -33.28 17.70 37.19
CA ALA A 28 -34.59 17.07 37.33
C ALA A 28 -35.72 18.11 37.48
N THR A 29 -35.46 19.23 38.15
CA THR A 29 -36.44 20.32 38.29
C THR A 29 -36.77 20.93 36.92
N ILE A 30 -35.75 21.25 36.12
CA ILE A 30 -35.91 21.84 34.78
C ILE A 30 -36.58 20.84 33.83
N ALA A 31 -36.13 19.59 33.82
CA ALA A 31 -36.68 18.54 32.98
C ALA A 31 -38.09 18.08 33.44
N GLY A 32 -38.51 18.46 34.65
CA GLY A 32 -39.80 18.09 35.22
C GLY A 32 -41.00 18.65 34.46
N SER A 33 -42.14 17.99 34.64
CA SER A 33 -43.42 18.35 33.99
C SER A 33 -43.90 19.77 34.31
N LYS A 34 -43.40 20.37 35.40
CA LYS A 34 -43.73 21.74 35.83
C LYS A 34 -43.40 22.81 34.78
N PHE A 35 -42.34 22.62 33.99
CA PHE A 35 -41.88 23.61 33.00
C PHE A 35 -42.02 23.13 31.56
N GLY A 36 -42.39 21.87 31.34
CA GLY A 36 -42.65 21.32 30.00
C GLY A 36 -41.41 21.23 29.10
N VAL A 37 -40.19 21.31 29.66
CA VAL A 37 -38.93 21.25 28.90
C VAL A 37 -38.56 19.80 28.56
N GLY A 38 -38.60 18.90 29.55
CA GLY A 38 -38.21 17.50 29.39
C GLY A 38 -36.70 17.29 29.16
N TYR A 39 -36.29 16.02 29.07
CA TYR A 39 -34.99 15.64 28.52
C TYR A 39 -35.09 15.56 26.99
N ARG A 40 -33.95 15.73 26.31
CA ARG A 40 -33.86 15.28 24.91
C ARG A 40 -34.01 13.76 24.88
N GLY A 41 -34.57 13.24 23.80
CA GLY A 41 -34.66 11.79 23.61
C GLY A 41 -33.27 11.19 23.42
N ASP A 42 -33.09 9.97 23.94
CA ASP A 42 -31.92 9.13 23.74
C ASP A 42 -31.77 8.81 22.25
N ASP A 43 -30.61 9.12 21.66
CA ASP A 43 -30.35 8.98 20.23
C ASP A 43 -29.55 7.73 19.86
N TYR A 44 -28.92 7.07 20.84
CA TYR A 44 -28.25 5.79 20.64
C TYR A 44 -28.58 4.77 21.75
N SER A 45 -27.96 3.59 21.69
CA SER A 45 -28.25 2.52 22.65
C SER A 45 -27.28 2.59 23.81
N ASN A 46 -27.80 2.45 25.03
CA ASN A 46 -27.05 2.31 26.29
C ASN A 46 -26.23 1.01 26.45
N GLY A 47 -26.05 0.25 25.37
CA GLY A 47 -25.33 -1.02 25.42
C GLY A 47 -25.00 -1.60 24.06
N ILE A 48 -24.08 -2.57 24.07
CA ILE A 48 -23.46 -3.16 22.88
C ILE A 48 -24.45 -3.84 21.92
N SER A 49 -25.59 -4.35 22.41
CA SER A 49 -26.59 -5.07 21.59
C SER A 49 -27.32 -4.16 20.61
N GLY A 50 -27.39 -2.86 20.89
CA GLY A 50 -27.99 -1.85 20.01
C GLY A 50 -26.97 -0.82 19.49
N ALA A 51 -25.67 -1.09 19.63
CA ALA A 51 -24.63 -0.13 19.31
C ALA A 51 -24.68 0.30 17.84
N ALA A 52 -24.72 1.62 17.59
CA ALA A 52 -24.76 2.14 16.23
C ALA A 52 -23.42 1.94 15.52
N ALA A 53 -23.45 1.66 14.21
CA ALA A 53 -22.21 1.49 13.45
C ALA A 53 -21.47 2.83 13.30
N LEU A 54 -20.21 2.86 13.76
CA LEU A 54 -19.25 3.92 13.50
C LEU A 54 -18.49 3.59 12.21
N SER A 55 -19.11 3.94 11.07
CA SER A 55 -18.55 3.68 9.76
C SER A 55 -17.40 4.63 9.42
N TYR A 56 -16.51 4.18 8.53
CA TYR A 56 -15.37 4.93 8.02
C TYR A 56 -15.22 4.70 6.51
N ASN A 57 -14.50 5.60 5.83
CA ASN A 57 -14.23 5.50 4.41
C ASN A 57 -13.08 4.52 4.10
N SER A 58 -12.76 4.29 2.81
CA SER A 58 -11.71 3.35 2.39
C SER A 58 -10.32 3.64 2.99
N ASN A 59 -10.07 4.86 3.43
CA ASN A 59 -8.79 5.29 4.02
C ASN A 59 -8.80 5.20 5.56
N GLY A 60 -9.87 4.66 6.14
CA GLY A 60 -10.05 4.54 7.58
C GLY A 60 -10.51 5.81 8.28
N SER A 61 -10.81 6.90 7.56
CA SER A 61 -11.34 8.11 8.19
C SER A 61 -12.79 7.90 8.60
N ILE A 62 -13.12 8.15 9.87
CA ILE A 62 -14.46 8.03 10.42
C ILE A 62 -15.40 8.99 9.70
N ASN A 63 -16.55 8.48 9.26
CA ASN A 63 -17.65 9.30 8.80
C ASN A 63 -18.25 9.97 10.05
N GLN A 64 -18.15 11.30 10.13
CA GLN A 64 -18.53 12.02 11.34
C GLN A 64 -19.91 11.58 11.85
N LYS A 65 -19.97 11.24 13.13
CA LYS A 65 -21.22 10.97 13.84
C LYS A 65 -21.47 12.09 14.84
N SER A 66 -22.74 12.38 15.09
CA SER A 66 -23.17 13.32 16.13
C SER A 66 -24.03 12.56 17.12
N GLY A 67 -23.97 12.94 18.39
CA GLY A 67 -24.81 12.36 19.44
C GLY A 67 -25.17 13.34 20.53
N ILE A 68 -26.05 12.91 21.44
CA ILE A 68 -26.58 13.71 22.53
C ILE A 68 -26.57 12.88 23.81
N ILE A 69 -25.70 13.25 24.75
CA ILE A 69 -25.81 12.75 26.12
C ILE A 69 -26.92 13.53 26.81
N SER A 70 -28.07 12.88 26.97
CA SER A 70 -29.30 13.44 27.52
C SER A 70 -29.37 13.40 29.05
N SER A 71 -28.65 12.46 29.69
CA SER A 71 -28.64 12.29 31.14
C SER A 71 -27.33 11.65 31.65
N GLU A 72 -27.13 11.57 32.97
CA GLU A 72 -25.98 10.85 33.58
C GLU A 72 -26.04 9.33 33.37
N ALA A 73 -27.21 8.79 33.03
CA ALA A 73 -27.39 7.36 32.75
C ALA A 73 -27.33 7.06 31.24
N ASP A 74 -27.06 8.09 30.42
CA ASP A 74 -27.02 8.00 28.97
C ASP A 74 -25.60 7.65 28.50
N TYR A 75 -25.51 6.54 27.78
CA TYR A 75 -24.31 6.00 27.20
C TYR A 75 -24.56 5.74 25.72
N ASP A 76 -23.87 6.47 24.87
CA ASP A 76 -23.98 6.22 23.43
C ASP A 76 -22.99 5.14 23.02
N PHE A 77 -23.49 3.94 22.75
CA PHE A 77 -22.66 2.86 22.23
C PHE A 77 -22.54 2.90 20.71
N PHE A 78 -21.30 2.81 20.25
CA PHE A 78 -20.96 2.61 18.84
C PHE A 78 -20.11 1.36 18.63
N SER A 79 -20.34 0.66 17.53
CA SER A 79 -19.55 -0.49 17.08
C SER A 79 -18.65 -0.12 15.90
N PHE A 80 -17.44 -0.67 15.87
CA PHE A 80 -16.55 -0.57 14.72
C PHE A 80 -15.74 -1.84 14.53
N THR A 81 -15.25 -2.06 13.31
CA THR A 81 -14.31 -3.15 13.01
C THR A 81 -13.01 -2.53 12.52
N THR A 82 -11.87 -3.02 12.99
CA THR A 82 -10.55 -2.58 12.51
C THR A 82 -9.79 -3.74 11.88
N GLY A 83 -8.97 -3.44 10.87
CA GLY A 83 -7.98 -4.38 10.32
C GLY A 83 -6.74 -4.56 11.21
N GLY A 84 -6.67 -3.85 12.34
CA GLY A 84 -5.54 -3.86 13.27
C GLY A 84 -4.58 -2.69 13.05
N GLY A 85 -3.90 -2.27 14.13
CA GLY A 85 -3.03 -1.10 14.19
C GLY A 85 -3.63 0.03 15.04
N ASN A 86 -3.12 1.25 14.84
CA ASN A 86 -3.48 2.37 15.71
C ASN A 86 -4.86 2.95 15.37
N VAL A 87 -5.78 2.87 16.32
CA VAL A 87 -7.12 3.46 16.28
C VAL A 87 -7.09 4.79 17.04
N VAL A 88 -7.54 5.85 16.38
CA VAL A 88 -7.70 7.18 16.98
C VAL A 88 -9.15 7.62 16.84
N ILE A 89 -9.86 7.83 17.95
CA ILE A 89 -11.24 8.30 17.96
C ILE A 89 -11.30 9.56 18.82
N ASN A 90 -11.78 10.66 18.26
CA ASN A 90 -11.93 11.95 18.91
C ASN A 90 -13.42 12.23 19.12
N ALA A 91 -13.83 12.32 20.37
CA ALA A 91 -15.12 12.85 20.76
C ALA A 91 -14.96 14.34 21.11
N ASN A 92 -15.67 15.21 20.38
CA ASN A 92 -15.57 16.66 20.54
C ASN A 92 -16.92 17.25 20.96
N THR A 93 -16.90 18.05 22.02
CA THR A 93 -18.06 18.86 22.42
C THR A 93 -18.20 20.09 21.52
N VAL A 94 -19.30 20.82 21.66
CA VAL A 94 -19.54 22.05 20.90
C VAL A 94 -18.52 23.15 21.25
N SER A 95 -18.05 23.87 20.24
CA SER A 95 -16.95 24.85 20.38
C SER A 95 -17.28 26.10 21.21
N ARG A 96 -18.56 26.36 21.48
CA ARG A 96 -19.01 27.52 22.27
C ARG A 96 -19.90 27.06 23.41
N ASN A 97 -19.40 27.21 24.64
CA ASN A 97 -20.15 27.00 25.89
C ASN A 97 -20.76 25.59 26.05
N GLY A 98 -20.04 24.55 25.61
CA GLY A 98 -20.45 23.16 25.86
C GLY A 98 -20.36 22.81 27.35
N ASN A 99 -21.36 22.09 27.88
CA ASN A 99 -21.38 21.65 29.28
C ASN A 99 -21.04 20.16 29.47
N LEU A 100 -20.92 19.43 28.35
CA LEU A 100 -20.57 18.02 28.32
C LEU A 100 -19.05 17.85 28.34
N HIS A 101 -18.52 17.29 29.42
CA HIS A 101 -17.15 16.77 29.50
C HIS A 101 -17.17 15.30 29.11
N LEU A 102 -16.59 14.98 27.95
CA LEU A 102 -16.64 13.67 27.35
C LEU A 102 -15.67 12.67 27.99
N ILE A 103 -16.11 11.41 28.02
CA ILE A 103 -15.28 10.23 28.26
C ILE A 103 -15.60 9.18 27.20
N ILE A 104 -14.60 8.42 26.78
CA ILE A 104 -14.73 7.28 25.86
C ILE A 104 -14.30 6.02 26.62
N ARG A 105 -15.16 5.01 26.70
CA ARG A 105 -14.81 3.68 27.20
C ARG A 105 -14.72 2.70 26.04
N LEU A 106 -13.61 1.97 25.95
CA LEU A 106 -13.37 0.98 24.90
C LEU A 106 -13.70 -0.41 25.43
N PHE A 107 -14.42 -1.20 24.63
CA PHE A 107 -14.83 -2.56 24.92
C PHE A 107 -14.39 -3.51 23.81
N ASN A 108 -14.03 -4.73 24.18
CA ASN A 108 -13.74 -5.81 23.23
C ASN A 108 -15.06 -6.44 22.69
N ALA A 109 -14.91 -7.43 21.80
CA ALA A 109 -16.05 -8.13 21.18
C ALA A 109 -16.98 -8.84 22.18
N SER A 110 -16.51 -9.20 23.38
CA SER A 110 -17.34 -9.84 24.41
C SER A 110 -18.05 -8.83 25.33
N GLY A 111 -17.89 -7.53 25.09
CA GLY A 111 -18.46 -6.47 25.94
C GLY A 111 -17.65 -6.20 27.21
N THR A 112 -16.42 -6.72 27.32
CA THR A 112 -15.53 -6.40 28.44
C THR A 112 -14.85 -5.07 28.16
N GLN A 113 -14.89 -4.15 29.13
CA GLN A 113 -14.18 -2.88 29.03
C GLN A 113 -12.66 -3.12 29.10
N ILE A 114 -11.93 -2.61 28.11
CA ILE A 114 -10.47 -2.75 27.98
C ILE A 114 -9.74 -1.40 28.00
N GLY A 115 -10.46 -0.28 28.03
CA GLY A 115 -9.84 1.04 28.10
C GLY A 115 -10.80 2.14 28.51
N THR A 116 -10.25 3.24 29.00
CA THR A 116 -10.99 4.45 29.38
C THR A 116 -10.15 5.67 29.02
N TYR A 117 -10.72 6.60 28.26
CA TYR A 117 -10.02 7.72 27.65
C TYR A 117 -10.81 9.00 27.91
N TRP A 118 -10.19 9.94 28.60
CA TRP A 118 -10.79 11.22 28.99
C TRP A 118 -9.69 12.23 29.29
N ASN A 119 -10.04 13.51 29.42
CA ASN A 119 -9.08 14.54 29.78
C ASN A 119 -9.23 14.94 31.25
N SER A 120 -8.17 14.78 32.05
CA SER A 120 -8.20 15.18 33.46
C SER A 120 -8.19 16.70 33.66
N ASP A 121 -7.82 17.47 32.64
CA ASP A 121 -7.89 18.92 32.68
C ASP A 121 -9.37 19.37 32.71
N PRO A 122 -9.83 20.03 33.80
CA PRO A 122 -11.20 20.51 33.90
C PRO A 122 -11.57 21.56 32.84
N PHE A 123 -10.60 22.07 32.08
CA PHE A 123 -10.79 23.04 31.00
C PHE A 123 -10.92 22.41 29.60
N ALA A 124 -10.56 21.14 29.44
CA ALA A 124 -10.55 20.46 28.16
C ALA A 124 -11.62 19.36 28.13
N LEU A 125 -12.76 19.66 27.52
CA LEU A 125 -13.96 18.82 27.61
C LEU A 125 -14.01 17.67 26.60
N ASN A 126 -13.02 17.57 25.73
CA ASN A 126 -12.95 16.56 24.67
C ASN A 126 -12.23 15.30 25.16
N ALA A 127 -12.54 14.16 24.54
CA ALA A 127 -11.86 12.89 24.78
C ALA A 127 -11.25 12.34 23.50
N THR A 128 -10.02 11.81 23.61
CA THR A 128 -9.34 11.13 22.51
C THR A 128 -8.94 9.73 22.96
N LEU A 129 -9.50 8.73 22.30
CA LEU A 129 -8.99 7.37 22.33
C LEU A 129 -7.84 7.27 21.33
N ASN A 130 -6.69 6.75 21.76
CA ASN A 130 -5.54 6.44 20.91
C ASN A 130 -4.95 5.11 21.37
N ALA A 131 -5.17 4.04 20.61
CA ALA A 131 -4.81 2.69 21.00
C ALA A 131 -4.47 1.81 19.80
N ASN A 132 -3.40 1.02 19.91
CA ASN A 132 -3.13 -0.08 18.99
C ASN A 132 -4.03 -1.25 19.34
N LEU A 133 -4.90 -1.64 18.41
CA LEU A 133 -5.82 -2.76 18.54
C LEU A 133 -5.48 -3.85 17.54
N ALA A 134 -5.68 -5.11 17.92
CA ALA A 134 -5.66 -6.21 16.97
C ALA A 134 -6.87 -6.12 16.02
N ALA A 135 -6.79 -6.79 14.86
CA ALA A 135 -7.92 -6.88 13.94
C ALA A 135 -9.13 -7.49 14.64
N GLY A 136 -10.32 -6.92 14.42
CA GLY A 136 -11.55 -7.41 15.03
C GLY A 136 -12.59 -6.33 15.26
N THR A 137 -13.68 -6.74 15.90
CA THR A 137 -14.80 -5.87 16.27
C THR A 137 -14.65 -5.37 17.70
N TYR A 138 -14.88 -4.07 17.89
CA TYR A 138 -14.81 -3.38 19.17
C TYR A 138 -15.99 -2.43 19.30
N TYR A 139 -16.21 -1.97 20.53
CA TYR A 139 -17.24 -1.00 20.84
C TYR A 139 -16.65 0.17 21.62
N ILE A 140 -17.17 1.37 21.40
CA ILE A 140 -16.98 2.49 22.30
C ILE A 140 -18.30 2.82 22.98
N GLY A 141 -18.25 3.19 24.26
CA GLY A 141 -19.31 3.92 24.94
C GLY A 141 -18.85 5.37 25.12
N VAL A 142 -19.70 6.32 24.75
CA VAL A 142 -19.49 7.76 24.97
C VAL A 142 -20.49 8.26 26.00
N ASP A 143 -20.03 9.01 26.99
CA ASP A 143 -20.85 9.56 28.06
C ASP A 143 -20.19 10.81 28.68
N GLY A 144 -20.89 11.40 29.66
CA GLY A 144 -20.43 12.56 30.41
C GLY A 144 -19.70 12.20 31.70
N THR A 145 -18.59 12.89 31.99
CA THR A 145 -17.80 12.74 33.22
C THR A 145 -17.68 14.06 33.99
N GLY A 146 -17.14 13.97 35.22
CA GLY A 146 -16.63 15.10 35.99
C GLY A 146 -15.11 15.23 35.90
N ALA A 147 -14.52 16.23 36.57
CA ALA A 147 -13.08 16.43 36.61
C ALA A 147 -12.61 17.01 37.95
N GLY A 148 -11.52 16.46 38.50
CA GLY A 148 -10.98 16.89 39.79
C GLY A 148 -11.88 16.57 40.99
N ASP A 149 -11.60 17.19 42.13
CA ASP A 149 -12.37 17.00 43.36
C ASP A 149 -13.52 18.02 43.42
N ALA A 150 -14.76 17.53 43.47
CA ALA A 150 -15.95 18.39 43.59
C ALA A 150 -15.93 19.23 44.88
N GLY A 151 -15.32 18.78 45.97
CA GLY A 151 -15.16 19.58 47.19
C GLY A 151 -14.11 20.69 47.07
N TYR A 152 -13.21 20.62 46.09
CA TYR A 152 -12.01 21.46 45.98
C TYR A 152 -11.65 21.83 44.54
N GLY A 153 -12.48 22.66 43.90
CA GLY A 153 -12.14 23.34 42.63
C GLY A 153 -12.28 22.50 41.36
N GLY A 154 -12.67 21.23 41.49
CA GLY A 154 -13.18 20.37 40.42
C GLY A 154 -14.70 20.31 40.40
N TYR A 155 -15.24 19.27 39.77
CA TYR A 155 -16.67 19.08 39.61
C TYR A 155 -17.09 17.62 39.37
N SER A 156 -18.34 17.32 39.75
CA SER A 156 -18.95 16.01 39.48
C SER A 156 -19.48 15.88 38.04
N ALA A 157 -19.85 14.66 37.64
CA ALA A 157 -20.50 14.40 36.35
C ALA A 157 -21.94 14.95 36.25
N TYR A 158 -22.50 15.45 37.36
CA TYR A 158 -23.86 16.01 37.37
C TYR A 158 -23.99 17.20 36.42
N GLY A 159 -24.94 17.09 35.49
CA GLY A 159 -25.17 18.09 34.44
C GLY A 159 -24.15 18.06 33.30
N SER A 160 -23.26 17.06 33.23
CA SER A 160 -22.37 16.81 32.09
C SER A 160 -23.17 16.17 30.94
N ILE A 161 -24.06 16.99 30.36
CA ILE A 161 -25.00 16.61 29.29
C ILE A 161 -24.85 17.58 28.12
N GLY A 162 -25.11 17.13 26.90
CA GLY A 162 -24.97 17.97 25.71
C GLY A 162 -24.74 17.18 24.43
N SER A 163 -24.52 17.94 23.35
CA SER A 163 -24.23 17.37 22.04
C SER A 163 -22.72 17.22 21.81
N TYR A 164 -22.34 16.20 21.07
CA TYR A 164 -20.95 15.95 20.66
C TYR A 164 -20.87 15.43 19.23
N THR A 165 -19.64 15.36 18.72
CA THR A 165 -19.32 14.72 17.44
C THR A 165 -18.17 13.73 17.62
N ILE A 166 -18.18 12.67 16.82
CA ILE A 166 -17.10 11.67 16.72
C ILE A 166 -16.42 11.80 15.37
N THR A 167 -15.09 11.94 15.38
CA THR A 167 -14.22 11.89 14.22
C THR A 167 -12.97 11.05 14.53
N GLY A 168 -12.09 10.84 13.56
CA GLY A 168 -10.82 10.13 13.78
C GLY A 168 -10.51 9.12 12.68
N THR A 169 -9.62 8.18 12.98
CA THR A 169 -9.12 7.16 12.05
C THR A 169 -9.16 5.77 12.66
N ILE A 170 -9.78 4.83 11.95
CA ILE A 170 -9.85 3.40 12.27
C ILE A 170 -9.20 2.66 11.10
N PRO A 171 -8.09 1.92 11.31
CA PRO A 171 -7.47 1.14 10.25
C PRO A 171 -8.50 0.21 9.59
N PRO A 172 -8.73 0.31 8.27
CA PRO A 172 -9.82 -0.39 7.61
C PRO A 172 -9.57 -1.90 7.56
N ASN A 173 -10.62 -2.69 7.74
CA ASN A 173 -10.55 -4.15 7.58
C ASN A 173 -10.72 -4.57 6.11
N ASN A 174 -9.76 -4.18 5.26
CA ASN A 174 -9.72 -4.53 3.84
C ASN A 174 -8.72 -5.67 3.56
N GLY A 175 -8.39 -6.45 4.58
CA GLY A 175 -7.34 -7.45 4.46
C GLY A 175 -7.76 -8.63 3.61
N VAL A 176 -6.94 -8.91 2.60
CA VAL A 176 -7.08 -10.06 1.71
C VAL A 176 -6.10 -11.18 2.09
N ALA A 177 -5.24 -10.89 3.06
CA ALA A 177 -4.26 -11.79 3.62
C ALA A 177 -4.19 -11.58 5.13
N THR A 178 -3.74 -12.59 5.88
CA THR A 178 -3.50 -12.49 7.31
C THR A 178 -2.24 -13.25 7.67
N VAL A 179 -1.36 -12.64 8.45
CA VAL A 179 -0.14 -13.28 8.98
C VAL A 179 -0.33 -13.57 10.47
N TYR A 180 0.29 -14.67 10.94
CA TYR A 180 0.15 -15.16 12.30
C TYR A 180 1.51 -15.48 12.91
N LYS A 181 1.61 -15.28 14.22
CA LYS A 181 2.83 -15.55 14.99
C LYS A 181 3.20 -17.03 15.01
N ASP A 182 2.22 -17.88 15.26
CA ASP A 182 2.45 -19.30 15.52
C ASP A 182 1.88 -20.16 14.38
N CYS A 183 2.36 -21.39 14.25
CA CYS A 183 1.74 -22.37 13.36
C CYS A 183 0.28 -22.67 13.74
N ASN A 184 -0.48 -23.19 12.79
CA ASN A 184 -1.92 -23.42 12.84
C ASN A 184 -2.74 -22.15 13.11
N TYR A 185 -2.26 -21.01 12.60
CA TYR A 185 -2.92 -19.70 12.73
C TYR A 185 -3.07 -19.22 14.18
N GLY A 186 -2.08 -19.54 15.03
CA GLY A 186 -2.02 -19.16 16.44
C GLY A 186 -1.30 -17.82 16.68
N GLY A 187 -1.39 -17.34 17.92
CA GLY A 187 -0.74 -16.10 18.36
C GLY A 187 -1.41 -14.83 17.80
N TYR A 188 -0.63 -13.78 17.55
CA TYR A 188 -1.20 -12.55 16.96
C TYR A 188 -1.71 -12.84 15.54
N ALA A 189 -2.71 -12.07 15.10
CA ALA A 189 -3.23 -12.12 13.73
C ALA A 189 -3.30 -10.70 13.17
N VAL A 190 -2.61 -10.46 12.06
CA VAL A 190 -2.57 -9.14 11.40
C VAL A 190 -3.14 -9.24 10.00
N SER A 191 -4.24 -8.52 9.77
CA SER A 191 -4.96 -8.47 8.50
C SER A 191 -4.30 -7.45 7.56
N LEU A 192 -3.99 -7.87 6.33
CA LEU A 192 -3.19 -7.11 5.36
C LEU A 192 -3.97 -6.95 4.05
N ALA A 193 -4.21 -5.69 3.68
CA ALA A 193 -4.76 -5.33 2.37
C ALA A 193 -3.70 -5.51 1.27
N PRO A 194 -4.07 -5.49 -0.03
CA PRO A 194 -3.09 -5.44 -1.10
C PRO A 194 -2.12 -4.27 -0.91
N GLY A 195 -0.82 -4.53 -1.01
CA GLY A 195 0.20 -3.53 -0.75
C GLY A 195 1.57 -4.12 -0.48
N ASN A 196 2.54 -3.22 -0.29
CA ASN A 196 3.91 -3.54 0.08
C ASN A 196 4.11 -3.14 1.54
N TYR A 197 4.73 -4.01 2.33
CA TYR A 197 4.94 -3.82 3.75
C TYR A 197 6.42 -4.03 4.09
N THR A 198 7.13 -2.93 4.35
CA THR A 198 8.47 -2.94 4.97
C THR A 198 8.36 -3.38 6.43
N LEU A 199 9.49 -3.69 7.05
CA LEU A 199 9.57 -4.05 8.47
C LEU A 199 8.89 -3.01 9.36
N SER A 200 9.19 -1.72 9.14
CA SER A 200 8.59 -0.63 9.91
C SER A 200 7.06 -0.57 9.76
N GLN A 201 6.53 -0.88 8.58
CA GLN A 201 5.09 -0.91 8.31
C GLN A 201 4.41 -2.14 8.94
N LEU A 202 5.09 -3.28 8.98
CA LEU A 202 4.64 -4.50 9.66
C LEU A 202 4.63 -4.30 11.19
N GLN A 203 5.68 -3.70 11.75
CA GLN A 203 5.77 -3.37 13.17
C GLN A 203 4.69 -2.37 13.60
N ALA A 204 4.39 -1.36 12.77
CA ALA A 204 3.29 -0.44 13.03
C ALA A 204 1.91 -1.13 13.05
N LYS A 205 1.79 -2.32 12.46
CA LYS A 205 0.60 -3.18 12.50
C LYS A 205 0.64 -4.27 13.58
N GLY A 206 1.72 -4.34 14.36
CA GLY A 206 1.88 -5.29 15.46
C GLY A 206 2.57 -6.61 15.10
N VAL A 207 3.18 -6.72 13.91
CA VAL A 207 4.00 -7.88 13.53
C VAL A 207 5.43 -7.66 14.02
N VAL A 208 6.01 -8.65 14.71
CA VAL A 208 7.41 -8.63 15.16
C VAL A 208 8.32 -9.13 14.04
N ASN A 209 9.55 -8.61 13.95
CA ASN A 209 10.52 -9.09 12.96
C ASN A 209 10.78 -10.58 13.14
N ASP A 210 10.91 -11.32 12.03
CA ASP A 210 11.32 -12.73 12.08
C ASP A 210 10.41 -13.57 12.99
N ASP A 211 9.09 -13.32 12.95
CA ASP A 211 8.13 -13.91 13.90
C ASP A 211 6.81 -14.31 13.21
N ILE A 212 6.82 -14.46 11.88
CA ILE A 212 5.67 -14.97 11.11
C ILE A 212 5.89 -16.47 10.89
N SER A 213 4.99 -17.30 11.46
CA SER A 213 5.05 -18.76 11.32
C SER A 213 3.89 -19.35 10.49
N SER A 214 2.78 -18.64 10.28
CA SER A 214 1.70 -19.11 9.40
C SER A 214 0.90 -17.97 8.79
N LEU A 215 0.13 -18.28 7.74
CA LEU A 215 -0.58 -17.25 6.99
C LEU A 215 -1.84 -17.75 6.28
N LYS A 216 -2.81 -16.85 6.12
CA LYS A 216 -3.98 -17.06 5.26
C LYS A 216 -3.98 -16.08 4.11
N VAL A 217 -4.39 -16.54 2.94
CA VAL A 217 -4.53 -15.70 1.74
C VAL A 217 -5.88 -16.01 1.10
N ASN A 218 -6.66 -14.97 0.84
CA ASN A 218 -7.93 -15.10 0.13
C ASN A 218 -7.65 -15.52 -1.32
N SER A 219 -8.55 -16.34 -1.87
CA SER A 219 -8.51 -16.70 -3.29
C SER A 219 -8.44 -15.45 -4.16
N GLY A 220 -7.57 -15.46 -5.17
CA GLY A 220 -7.32 -14.28 -6.02
C GLY A 220 -6.17 -13.39 -5.54
N TYR A 221 -5.45 -13.77 -4.48
CA TYR A 221 -4.31 -13.05 -3.92
C TYR A 221 -3.15 -14.00 -3.60
N GLU A 222 -1.95 -13.44 -3.48
CA GLU A 222 -0.74 -14.12 -3.03
C GLU A 222 0.08 -13.19 -2.13
N MET A 223 0.88 -13.80 -1.26
CA MET A 223 1.90 -13.12 -0.46
C MET A 223 3.30 -13.49 -0.92
N VAL A 224 4.16 -12.50 -1.08
CA VAL A 224 5.60 -12.70 -1.26
C VAL A 224 6.29 -12.30 0.03
N LEU A 225 6.92 -13.26 0.71
CA LEU A 225 7.67 -13.02 1.95
C LEU A 225 9.16 -12.90 1.62
N TYR A 226 9.85 -11.95 2.26
CA TYR A 226 11.27 -11.68 2.05
C TYR A 226 12.02 -11.80 3.39
N VAL A 227 13.19 -12.45 3.35
CA VAL A 227 14.03 -12.61 4.55
C VAL A 227 14.55 -11.28 5.06
N ASP A 228 14.89 -10.35 4.15
CA ASP A 228 15.41 -9.04 4.51
C ASP A 228 14.34 -7.94 4.33
N ASP A 229 14.53 -6.79 4.97
CA ASP A 229 13.67 -5.62 4.79
C ASP A 229 13.77 -5.04 3.35
N ASN A 230 12.85 -4.14 2.99
CA ASN A 230 12.79 -3.48 1.69
C ASN A 230 12.70 -4.45 0.49
N PHE A 231 12.10 -5.63 0.70
CA PHE A 231 11.84 -6.64 -0.33
C PHE A 231 13.13 -7.19 -0.94
N THR A 232 14.15 -7.40 -0.11
CA THR A 232 15.46 -7.93 -0.50
C THR A 232 15.71 -9.32 0.10
N GLY A 233 16.82 -9.95 -0.26
CA GLY A 233 17.14 -11.30 0.20
C GLY A 233 16.32 -12.41 -0.47
N SER A 234 16.41 -13.61 0.10
CA SER A 234 15.62 -14.77 -0.33
C SER A 234 14.13 -14.52 -0.11
N SER A 235 13.29 -15.07 -0.99
CA SER A 235 11.84 -14.92 -0.90
C SER A 235 11.08 -16.17 -1.29
N ILE A 236 9.86 -16.30 -0.76
CA ILE A 236 8.88 -17.31 -1.15
C ILE A 236 7.56 -16.65 -1.56
N VAL A 237 6.79 -17.33 -2.41
CA VAL A 237 5.44 -16.92 -2.79
C VAL A 237 4.45 -17.92 -2.23
N VAL A 238 3.46 -17.43 -1.50
CA VAL A 238 2.40 -18.24 -0.88
C VAL A 238 1.05 -17.75 -1.39
N GLY A 239 0.41 -18.56 -2.24
CA GLY A 239 -0.85 -18.22 -2.93
C GLY A 239 -2.11 -18.81 -2.29
N SER A 240 -1.99 -19.48 -1.15
CA SER A 240 -3.08 -20.14 -0.44
C SER A 240 -2.83 -20.12 1.06
N ASN A 241 -3.77 -20.63 1.85
CA ASN A 241 -3.56 -20.76 3.29
C ASN A 241 -2.41 -21.73 3.58
N ASP A 242 -1.50 -21.32 4.44
CA ASP A 242 -0.36 -22.09 4.89
C ASP A 242 -0.37 -22.15 6.42
N ALA A 243 -0.54 -23.36 6.94
CA ALA A 243 -0.68 -23.58 8.36
C ALA A 243 0.68 -23.52 9.09
N CYS A 244 1.82 -23.66 8.43
CA CYS A 244 3.12 -23.64 9.12
C CYS A 244 4.28 -23.51 8.12
N LEU A 245 4.97 -22.36 8.12
CA LEU A 245 6.03 -22.02 7.15
C LEU A 245 7.34 -22.85 7.31
N VAL A 246 7.35 -23.82 8.22
CA VAL A 246 8.47 -24.73 8.47
C VAL A 246 8.72 -25.61 7.24
N ASP A 247 7.67 -26.09 6.57
CA ASP A 247 7.80 -26.93 5.37
C ASP A 247 8.30 -26.14 4.15
N ASN A 248 8.11 -24.82 4.12
CA ASN A 248 8.72 -23.91 3.16
C ASN A 248 10.15 -23.49 3.54
N SER A 249 10.68 -23.93 4.68
CA SER A 249 11.95 -23.45 5.25
C SER A 249 11.99 -21.91 5.43
N PHE A 250 10.85 -21.30 5.79
CA PHE A 250 10.68 -19.84 5.90
C PHE A 250 10.08 -19.37 7.24
N ASN A 251 9.94 -20.28 8.20
CA ASN A 251 9.41 -19.97 9.53
C ASN A 251 10.26 -18.94 10.25
N ASP A 252 9.64 -17.88 10.78
CA ASP A 252 10.33 -16.87 11.59
C ASP A 252 11.49 -16.19 10.84
N LEU A 253 11.36 -16.03 9.52
CA LEU A 253 12.39 -15.36 8.70
C LEU A 253 11.90 -14.11 8.00
N ALA A 254 10.59 -13.83 7.97
CA ALA A 254 10.05 -12.73 7.17
C ALA A 254 10.28 -11.37 7.85
N SER A 255 11.09 -10.51 7.21
CA SER A 255 11.29 -9.11 7.61
C SER A 255 10.48 -8.11 6.77
N SER A 256 10.12 -8.47 5.52
CA SER A 256 9.21 -7.66 4.70
C SER A 256 8.32 -8.53 3.80
N LEU A 257 7.17 -8.02 3.38
CA LEU A 257 6.25 -8.78 2.52
C LEU A 257 5.46 -7.92 1.54
N ARG A 258 4.95 -8.58 0.49
CA ARG A 258 4.01 -7.99 -0.46
C ARG A 258 2.74 -8.81 -0.51
N VAL A 259 1.59 -8.16 -0.40
CA VAL A 259 0.28 -8.75 -0.68
C VAL A 259 -0.18 -8.23 -2.03
N ARG A 260 -0.40 -9.12 -3.00
CA ARG A 260 -0.82 -8.72 -4.34
C ARG A 260 -1.93 -9.63 -4.86
N ALA A 261 -2.76 -9.10 -5.75
CA ALA A 261 -3.70 -9.94 -6.47
C ALA A 261 -2.90 -10.99 -7.26
N THR A 262 -3.32 -12.25 -7.20
CA THR A 262 -2.86 -13.22 -8.19
C THR A 262 -3.41 -12.69 -9.50
N SER A 263 -2.53 -12.23 -10.38
CA SER A 263 -2.91 -12.25 -11.77
C SER A 263 -3.30 -13.69 -12.08
N SER A 264 -4.49 -13.90 -12.63
CA SER A 264 -4.75 -15.09 -13.41
C SER A 264 -3.73 -15.07 -14.55
N SER A 265 -2.52 -15.55 -14.28
CA SER A 265 -1.48 -15.66 -15.26
C SER A 265 -1.97 -16.74 -16.20
N SER A 266 -2.58 -16.33 -17.31
CA SER A 266 -2.86 -17.25 -18.39
C SER A 266 -1.51 -17.80 -18.82
N SER A 267 -1.21 -19.02 -18.39
CA SER A 267 -0.03 -19.76 -18.79
C SER A 267 -0.44 -20.76 -19.85
N VAL A 268 0.22 -20.73 -20.99
CA VAL A 268 0.07 -21.75 -22.02
C VAL A 268 1.37 -22.55 -22.03
N THR A 269 1.29 -23.85 -21.74
CA THR A 269 2.41 -24.78 -21.88
C THR A 269 2.29 -25.47 -23.23
N ILE A 270 3.39 -25.50 -23.99
CA ILE A 270 3.45 -26.05 -25.34
C ILE A 270 4.60 -27.05 -25.35
N GLN A 271 4.30 -28.28 -25.75
CA GLN A 271 5.30 -29.32 -25.96
C GLN A 271 6.19 -28.94 -27.13
N ALA A 272 7.51 -29.12 -26.99
CA ALA A 272 8.48 -28.68 -27.99
C ALA A 272 8.35 -29.49 -29.30
N GLU A 273 7.95 -30.75 -29.21
CA GLU A 273 7.66 -31.61 -30.36
C GLU A 273 6.38 -31.20 -31.11
N ASN A 274 5.55 -30.32 -30.55
CA ASN A 274 4.30 -29.86 -31.16
C ASN A 274 4.50 -28.60 -32.01
N TYR A 275 5.58 -28.57 -32.80
CA TYR A 275 5.87 -27.47 -33.73
C TYR A 275 4.96 -27.53 -34.97
N SER A 276 4.65 -26.36 -35.53
CA SER A 276 3.93 -26.23 -36.81
C SER A 276 4.88 -26.35 -38.02
N ALA A 277 6.13 -25.93 -37.85
CA ALA A 277 7.22 -26.11 -38.81
C ALA A 277 8.55 -26.14 -38.06
N MET A 278 9.55 -26.82 -38.62
CA MET A 278 10.89 -26.88 -38.05
C MET A 278 11.95 -27.05 -39.13
N SER A 279 13.22 -26.87 -38.74
CA SER A 279 14.39 -27.25 -39.53
C SER A 279 15.45 -27.90 -38.63
N GLY A 280 15.98 -29.05 -39.07
CA GLY A 280 17.19 -29.69 -38.53
C GLY A 280 17.02 -30.52 -37.26
N ILE A 281 15.96 -30.28 -36.48
CA ILE A 281 15.73 -30.99 -35.21
C ILE A 281 15.19 -32.42 -35.38
N GLN A 282 15.33 -33.23 -34.33
CA GLN A 282 14.68 -34.54 -34.20
C GLN A 282 13.98 -34.66 -32.84
N THR A 283 13.20 -35.73 -32.66
CA THR A 283 12.53 -36.03 -31.39
C THR A 283 12.97 -37.38 -30.84
N GLU A 284 12.97 -37.51 -29.52
CA GLU A 284 13.26 -38.75 -28.80
C GLU A 284 12.38 -38.88 -27.54
N PRO A 285 12.18 -40.08 -26.98
CA PRO A 285 11.47 -40.24 -25.71
C PRO A 285 12.14 -39.49 -24.56
N THR A 286 11.37 -38.68 -23.83
CA THR A 286 11.88 -37.95 -22.67
C THR A 286 11.78 -38.77 -21.39
N THR A 287 12.75 -38.58 -20.51
CA THR A 287 12.74 -39.09 -19.12
C THR A 287 12.27 -38.06 -18.10
N ASP A 288 11.89 -36.86 -18.55
CA ASP A 288 11.38 -35.82 -17.66
C ASP A 288 10.05 -36.22 -17.02
N ALA A 289 9.71 -35.55 -15.93
CA ALA A 289 8.42 -35.72 -15.28
C ALA A 289 7.28 -35.41 -16.26
N GLY A 290 6.35 -36.37 -16.43
CA GLY A 290 5.25 -36.30 -17.40
C GLY A 290 5.44 -37.17 -18.64
N GLY A 291 6.66 -37.64 -18.91
CA GLY A 291 6.98 -38.45 -20.10
C GLY A 291 6.71 -37.70 -21.41
N GLY A 292 6.49 -38.44 -22.50
CA GLY A 292 6.28 -37.87 -23.84
C GLY A 292 7.54 -37.91 -24.70
N LEU A 293 7.71 -36.91 -25.56
CA LEU A 293 8.92 -36.72 -26.35
C LEU A 293 9.63 -35.44 -25.90
N ASN A 294 10.91 -35.32 -26.23
CA ASN A 294 11.59 -34.03 -26.28
C ASN A 294 12.15 -33.80 -27.68
N VAL A 295 12.39 -32.54 -28.01
CA VAL A 295 13.25 -32.16 -29.14
C VAL A 295 14.70 -32.34 -28.74
N GLY A 296 15.50 -32.87 -29.65
CA GLY A 296 16.94 -33.05 -29.51
C GLY A 296 17.65 -33.03 -30.86
N TYR A 297 18.94 -33.40 -30.87
CA TYR A 297 19.81 -33.30 -32.05
C TYR A 297 19.82 -31.90 -32.65
N ALA A 298 19.71 -30.88 -31.79
CA ALA A 298 19.54 -29.49 -32.18
C ALA A 298 20.89 -28.82 -32.41
N ASP A 299 21.19 -28.54 -33.67
CA ASP A 299 22.43 -27.90 -34.12
C ASP A 299 22.27 -26.38 -34.24
N THR A 300 23.40 -25.66 -34.24
CA THR A 300 23.40 -24.21 -34.41
C THR A 300 22.78 -23.86 -35.76
N GLY A 301 21.73 -23.05 -35.74
CA GLY A 301 20.96 -22.66 -36.92
C GLY A 301 19.61 -23.35 -37.07
N ASP A 302 19.35 -24.39 -36.29
CA ASP A 302 18.08 -25.09 -36.25
C ASP A 302 16.98 -24.24 -35.58
N TRP A 303 15.73 -24.54 -35.91
CA TRP A 303 14.61 -23.77 -35.38
C TRP A 303 13.29 -24.54 -35.37
N MET A 304 12.37 -24.06 -34.55
CA MET A 304 10.99 -24.53 -34.44
C MET A 304 10.06 -23.32 -34.45
N ALA A 305 8.94 -23.42 -35.17
CA ALA A 305 7.89 -22.40 -35.20
C ALA A 305 6.54 -22.98 -34.76
N TYR A 306 5.81 -22.21 -33.96
CA TYR A 306 4.52 -22.57 -33.39
C TYR A 306 3.50 -21.51 -33.79
N ASN A 307 2.48 -21.92 -34.56
CA ASN A 307 1.51 -20.98 -35.12
C ASN A 307 0.45 -20.57 -34.09
N SER A 308 -0.10 -19.37 -34.28
CA SER A 308 -1.28 -18.89 -33.56
C SER A 308 -1.13 -18.77 -32.04
N ILE A 309 0.04 -18.38 -31.56
CA ILE A 309 0.26 -18.09 -30.15
C ILE A 309 -0.37 -16.74 -29.81
N ASN A 310 -1.40 -16.77 -28.98
CA ASN A 310 -2.15 -15.57 -28.58
C ASN A 310 -1.58 -14.95 -27.29
N PHE A 311 -1.20 -13.68 -27.38
CA PHE A 311 -0.86 -12.80 -26.27
C PHE A 311 -2.07 -11.89 -26.03
N PRO A 312 -2.96 -12.20 -25.07
CA PRO A 312 -4.26 -11.56 -24.97
C PRO A 312 -4.19 -10.07 -24.61
N THR A 313 -3.11 -9.64 -23.95
CA THR A 313 -2.88 -8.24 -23.56
C THR A 313 -1.42 -7.85 -23.74
N SER A 314 -1.14 -6.57 -24.00
CA SER A 314 0.24 -6.08 -24.09
C SER A 314 0.94 -6.12 -22.72
N GLY A 315 2.25 -6.25 -22.72
CA GLY A 315 3.12 -6.07 -21.54
C GLY A 315 4.04 -7.25 -21.29
N SER A 316 4.43 -7.45 -20.03
CA SER A 316 5.43 -8.45 -19.67
C SER A 316 4.89 -9.88 -19.69
N TYR A 317 5.70 -10.82 -20.19
CA TYR A 317 5.47 -12.26 -20.23
C TYR A 317 6.76 -12.99 -19.80
N LEU A 318 6.61 -14.00 -18.96
CA LEU A 318 7.68 -14.92 -18.60
C LEU A 318 7.61 -16.10 -19.58
N ILE A 319 8.72 -16.36 -20.25
CA ILE A 319 8.89 -17.53 -21.11
C ILE A 319 9.84 -18.48 -20.41
N GLU A 320 9.36 -19.67 -20.11
CA GLU A 320 10.11 -20.75 -19.47
C GLU A 320 10.40 -21.85 -20.50
N TYR A 321 11.58 -22.44 -20.46
CA TYR A 321 12.01 -23.54 -21.31
C TYR A 321 12.49 -24.68 -20.42
N ARG A 322 11.93 -25.87 -20.61
CA ARG A 322 12.35 -27.08 -19.93
C ARG A 322 13.43 -27.77 -20.75
N VAL A 323 14.67 -27.64 -20.32
CA VAL A 323 15.86 -27.96 -21.10
C VAL A 323 16.75 -28.98 -20.40
N ALA A 324 17.53 -29.70 -21.19
CA ALA A 324 18.63 -30.55 -20.74
C ALA A 324 19.85 -30.33 -21.64
N SER A 325 21.05 -30.39 -21.05
CA SER A 325 22.31 -30.25 -21.79
C SER A 325 23.44 -31.00 -21.09
N ALA A 326 24.28 -31.68 -21.85
CA ALA A 326 25.52 -32.28 -21.35
C ALA A 326 26.76 -31.40 -21.58
N VAL A 327 26.59 -30.22 -22.20
CA VAL A 327 27.68 -29.33 -22.60
C VAL A 327 27.50 -27.95 -21.99
N ASN A 328 28.58 -27.15 -21.98
CA ASN A 328 28.51 -25.75 -21.59
C ASN A 328 28.30 -24.86 -22.82
N GLY A 329 27.64 -23.72 -22.63
CA GLY A 329 27.56 -22.67 -23.64
C GLY A 329 26.46 -22.86 -24.68
N ALA A 330 25.53 -23.80 -24.50
CA ALA A 330 24.33 -23.89 -25.33
C ALA A 330 23.46 -22.63 -25.15
N VAL A 331 22.89 -22.13 -26.25
CA VAL A 331 22.08 -20.90 -26.25
C VAL A 331 20.89 -21.09 -27.18
N LEU A 332 19.71 -20.72 -26.69
CA LEU A 332 18.49 -20.60 -27.50
C LEU A 332 18.04 -19.14 -27.53
N SER A 333 17.26 -18.77 -28.54
CA SER A 333 16.52 -17.50 -28.56
C SER A 333 15.08 -17.74 -28.93
N SER A 334 14.22 -16.77 -28.61
CA SER A 334 12.86 -16.74 -29.14
C SER A 334 12.56 -15.47 -29.90
N ASP A 335 11.62 -15.58 -30.83
CA ASP A 335 11.18 -14.51 -31.68
C ASP A 335 9.68 -14.62 -32.00
N LEU A 336 9.13 -13.57 -32.61
CA LEU A 336 7.80 -13.58 -33.20
C LEU A 336 7.91 -13.30 -34.70
N ASN A 337 7.09 -14.01 -35.46
CA ASN A 337 6.94 -13.88 -36.91
C ASN A 337 8.28 -14.05 -37.65
N ALA A 338 8.94 -15.18 -37.43
CA ALA A 338 10.16 -15.61 -38.12
C ALA A 338 11.30 -14.59 -38.04
N GLY A 339 11.61 -14.16 -36.82
CA GLY A 339 12.71 -13.25 -36.52
C GLY A 339 12.36 -11.76 -36.65
N SER A 340 11.13 -11.42 -37.05
CA SER A 340 10.71 -10.01 -37.19
C SER A 340 10.74 -9.26 -35.86
N ILE A 341 10.45 -9.95 -34.76
CA ILE A 341 10.53 -9.40 -33.40
C ILE A 341 11.36 -10.37 -32.56
N ILE A 342 12.62 -10.02 -32.27
CA ILE A 342 13.47 -10.83 -31.39
C ILE A 342 13.11 -10.55 -29.94
N LEU A 343 12.83 -11.60 -29.18
CA LEU A 343 12.43 -11.49 -27.77
C LEU A 343 13.61 -11.64 -26.81
N GLY A 344 14.69 -12.29 -27.24
CA GLY A 344 15.93 -12.41 -26.47
C GLY A 344 16.57 -13.79 -26.54
N ASN A 345 17.77 -13.89 -25.97
CA ASN A 345 18.58 -15.09 -25.85
C ASN A 345 18.52 -15.63 -24.42
N VAL A 346 18.58 -16.95 -24.28
CA VAL A 346 18.64 -17.67 -23.00
C VAL A 346 19.81 -18.65 -23.04
N ASN A 347 20.70 -18.53 -22.06
CA ASN A 347 21.77 -19.49 -21.86
C ASN A 347 21.21 -20.76 -21.23
N VAL A 348 21.58 -21.91 -21.78
CA VAL A 348 21.24 -23.22 -21.25
C VAL A 348 22.45 -23.73 -20.46
N PRO A 349 22.34 -23.92 -19.12
CA PRO A 349 23.44 -24.45 -18.34
C PRO A 349 23.66 -25.93 -18.67
N ASN A 350 24.87 -26.43 -18.42
CA ASN A 350 25.12 -27.87 -18.38
C ASN A 350 24.31 -28.47 -17.22
N THR A 351 23.30 -29.27 -17.55
CA THR A 351 22.43 -29.90 -16.56
C THR A 351 22.99 -31.23 -16.07
N GLY A 352 24.14 -31.69 -16.58
CA GLY A 352 24.79 -32.94 -16.21
C GLY A 352 24.41 -34.13 -17.09
N GLY A 353 23.60 -33.92 -18.14
CA GLY A 353 23.26 -34.96 -19.11
C GLY A 353 22.09 -34.58 -20.02
N TRP A 354 21.95 -35.26 -21.16
CA TRP A 354 20.92 -35.01 -22.18
C TRP A 354 19.47 -35.25 -21.75
N GLN A 355 19.32 -35.86 -20.58
CA GLN A 355 18.05 -36.27 -19.99
C GLN A 355 17.95 -35.84 -18.51
N ASN A 356 18.83 -34.93 -18.07
CA ASN A 356 18.71 -34.29 -16.76
C ASN A 356 18.11 -32.88 -16.94
N TRP A 357 16.92 -32.65 -16.38
CA TRP A 357 16.07 -31.55 -16.81
C TRP A 357 16.07 -30.39 -15.81
N GLN A 358 16.25 -29.18 -16.34
CA GLN A 358 16.12 -27.92 -15.61
C GLN A 358 15.21 -26.96 -16.37
N THR A 359 14.63 -25.99 -15.67
CA THR A 359 13.84 -24.94 -16.29
C THR A 359 14.63 -23.65 -16.30
N VAL A 360 14.87 -23.09 -17.49
CA VAL A 360 15.46 -21.75 -17.67
C VAL A 360 14.38 -20.80 -18.16
N SER A 361 14.57 -19.49 -17.98
CA SER A 361 13.52 -18.54 -18.32
C SER A 361 14.06 -17.18 -18.76
N GLN A 362 13.23 -16.43 -19.48
CA GLN A 362 13.40 -15.01 -19.77
C GLN A 362 12.09 -14.26 -19.62
N THR A 363 12.18 -12.98 -19.28
CA THR A 363 11.02 -12.09 -19.21
C THR A 363 11.09 -11.10 -20.37
N VAL A 364 10.01 -11.01 -21.14
CA VAL A 364 9.95 -10.24 -22.38
C VAL A 364 8.71 -9.35 -22.42
N ASN A 365 8.74 -8.26 -23.16
CA ASN A 365 7.56 -7.43 -23.39
C ASN A 365 6.99 -7.70 -24.78
N VAL A 366 5.71 -8.06 -24.84
CA VAL A 366 5.01 -8.41 -26.09
C VAL A 366 3.73 -7.59 -26.17
N ASN A 367 3.42 -7.06 -27.36
CA ASN A 367 2.15 -6.39 -27.61
C ASN A 367 1.01 -7.42 -27.72
N ALA A 368 -0.21 -7.02 -27.38
CA ALA A 368 -1.38 -7.86 -27.57
C ALA A 368 -1.50 -8.27 -29.04
N GLY A 369 -1.78 -9.53 -29.29
CA GLY A 369 -1.91 -10.06 -30.64
C GLY A 369 -1.66 -11.55 -30.71
N THR A 370 -1.95 -12.12 -31.88
CA THR A 370 -1.64 -13.51 -32.20
C THR A 370 -0.45 -13.55 -33.15
N TYR A 371 0.55 -14.35 -32.82
CA TYR A 371 1.84 -14.41 -33.52
C TYR A 371 2.25 -15.85 -33.82
N ASN A 372 3.16 -16.01 -34.78
CA ASN A 372 3.92 -17.25 -34.90
C ASN A 372 5.12 -17.15 -33.97
N PHE A 373 5.19 -17.99 -32.96
CA PHE A 373 6.28 -18.00 -31.98
C PHE A 373 7.43 -18.86 -32.50
N GLY A 374 8.65 -18.32 -32.51
CA GLY A 374 9.86 -18.99 -32.94
C GLY A 374 10.78 -19.33 -31.76
N ILE A 375 11.42 -20.50 -31.84
CA ILE A 375 12.59 -20.85 -31.03
C ILE A 375 13.72 -21.18 -31.99
N TYR A 376 14.87 -20.54 -31.81
CA TYR A 376 16.06 -20.67 -32.66
C TYR A 376 17.27 -21.10 -31.84
N ILE A 377 18.06 -22.03 -32.36
CA ILE A 377 19.24 -22.58 -31.71
C ILE A 377 20.45 -21.73 -32.09
N GLN A 378 20.86 -20.87 -31.17
CA GLN A 378 21.96 -19.92 -31.36
C GLN A 378 23.32 -20.58 -31.16
N ASN A 379 23.39 -21.54 -30.24
CA ASN A 379 24.53 -22.42 -30.09
C ASN A 379 24.04 -23.80 -29.67
N SER A 380 24.54 -24.85 -30.34
CA SER A 380 24.08 -26.23 -30.20
C SER A 380 24.28 -26.82 -28.80
N GLY A 381 23.66 -27.98 -28.59
CA GLY A 381 23.81 -28.75 -27.36
C GLY A 381 22.68 -28.56 -26.35
N VAL A 382 21.45 -28.47 -26.84
CA VAL A 382 20.24 -28.40 -26.00
C VAL A 382 19.22 -29.45 -26.44
N ASN A 383 18.66 -30.17 -25.45
CA ASN A 383 17.39 -30.86 -25.57
C ASN A 383 16.29 -29.97 -24.95
N LEU A 384 15.12 -29.90 -25.57
CA LEU A 384 13.99 -29.07 -25.14
C LEU A 384 12.73 -29.95 -25.05
N ASN A 385 12.11 -30.00 -23.87
CA ASN A 385 10.91 -30.79 -23.62
C ASN A 385 9.64 -29.97 -23.90
N TRP A 386 9.48 -28.86 -23.19
CA TRP A 386 8.35 -27.94 -23.37
C TRP A 386 8.79 -26.51 -23.12
N PHE A 387 7.99 -25.56 -23.57
CA PHE A 387 8.07 -24.17 -23.15
C PHE A 387 6.72 -23.67 -22.64
N ARG A 388 6.77 -22.66 -21.79
CA ARG A 388 5.59 -22.07 -21.16
C ARG A 388 5.63 -20.57 -21.29
N ILE A 389 4.53 -19.99 -21.74
CA ILE A 389 4.37 -18.54 -21.82
C ILE A 389 3.35 -18.15 -20.78
N THR A 390 3.79 -17.39 -19.79
CA THR A 390 2.99 -16.96 -18.65
C THR A 390 2.86 -15.45 -18.72
N LYS A 391 1.63 -14.94 -18.83
CA LYS A 391 1.41 -13.51 -18.64
C LYS A 391 1.86 -13.13 -17.24
N VAL A 392 2.86 -12.27 -17.15
CA VAL A 392 3.23 -11.71 -15.86
C VAL A 392 2.14 -10.71 -15.52
N GLY A 393 1.44 -10.99 -14.43
CA GLY A 393 0.53 -10.03 -13.85
C GLY A 393 1.20 -8.71 -13.72
N ASN A 394 0.58 -7.66 -14.27
CA ASN A 394 0.90 -6.34 -13.80
C ASN A 394 0.67 -6.40 -12.29
N ALA A 395 1.73 -6.24 -11.49
CA ALA A 395 1.57 -5.70 -10.16
C ALA A 395 0.59 -4.53 -10.33
N ALA A 396 -0.50 -4.55 -9.55
CA ALA A 396 -1.50 -3.49 -9.54
C ALA A 396 -0.77 -2.19 -9.83
N ALA A 397 -1.12 -1.57 -10.97
CA ALA A 397 -0.36 -0.50 -11.58
C ALA A 397 0.24 0.31 -10.46
N ARG A 398 1.58 0.29 -10.38
CA ARG A 398 2.27 1.30 -9.60
C ARG A 398 1.57 2.57 -10.08
N THR A 399 0.94 3.28 -9.16
CA THR A 399 0.84 4.71 -9.31
C THR A 399 2.32 5.13 -9.35
N GLU A 400 2.96 4.99 -10.51
CA GLU A 400 3.66 6.13 -11.02
C GLU A 400 2.62 7.21 -10.89
N SER A 401 2.87 8.09 -9.93
CA SER A 401 2.43 9.46 -10.06
C SER A 401 2.37 9.75 -11.54
N VAL A 402 1.15 9.88 -12.07
CA VAL A 402 0.96 10.86 -13.11
C VAL A 402 1.41 12.13 -12.43
N GLU A 403 2.71 12.43 -12.51
CA GLU A 403 3.12 13.82 -12.53
C GLU A 403 2.22 14.38 -13.62
N GLU A 404 1.30 15.25 -13.20
CA GLU A 404 0.82 16.27 -14.12
C GLU A 404 2.06 16.74 -14.90
N PRO A 405 1.99 16.85 -16.24
CA PRO A 405 3.17 17.14 -17.04
C PRO A 405 3.90 18.29 -16.36
N LYS A 406 5.03 17.98 -15.73
CA LYS A 406 5.83 18.97 -15.01
C LYS A 406 6.10 20.01 -16.06
N GLU A 407 5.48 21.20 -15.92
CA GLU A 407 5.48 22.30 -16.88
C GLU A 407 6.82 22.26 -17.60
N MET A 408 6.83 21.69 -18.81
CA MET A 408 8.10 21.36 -19.44
C MET A 408 8.75 22.71 -19.69
N PHE A 409 9.83 22.99 -18.98
CA PHE A 409 10.63 24.15 -19.29
C PHE A 409 11.21 23.95 -20.69
N VAL A 410 10.55 24.54 -21.70
CA VAL A 410 10.99 24.54 -23.08
C VAL A 410 11.94 25.70 -23.28
N ILE A 411 13.05 25.41 -23.96
CA ILE A 411 14.03 26.39 -24.41
C ILE A 411 13.86 26.63 -25.91
N TYR A 412 13.87 27.88 -26.32
CA TYR A 412 13.71 28.23 -27.74
C TYR A 412 14.39 29.57 -28.06
N PRO A 413 14.77 29.81 -29.33
CA PRO A 413 14.78 28.85 -30.42
C PRO A 413 15.86 27.79 -30.20
N ASN A 414 15.65 26.58 -30.71
CA ASN A 414 16.69 25.55 -30.80
C ASN A 414 16.64 24.96 -32.21
N PRO A 415 17.62 25.22 -33.09
CA PRO A 415 18.92 25.86 -32.81
C PRO A 415 18.85 27.38 -32.50
N VAL A 416 19.82 27.89 -31.72
CA VAL A 416 19.92 29.28 -31.26
C VAL A 416 21.14 30.00 -31.82
N GLU A 417 21.02 31.31 -32.07
CA GLU A 417 22.13 32.16 -32.53
C GLU A 417 22.66 33.07 -31.41
N THR A 418 21.80 33.81 -30.71
CA THR A 418 22.22 34.82 -29.73
C THR A 418 21.55 34.67 -28.37
N THR A 419 20.23 34.52 -28.33
CA THR A 419 19.46 34.48 -27.07
C THR A 419 18.60 33.23 -27.00
N LEU A 420 18.71 32.49 -25.91
CA LEU A 420 17.85 31.35 -25.61
C LEU A 420 16.79 31.81 -24.60
N PHE A 421 15.53 31.64 -24.96
CA PHE A 421 14.35 31.98 -24.17
C PHE A 421 13.80 30.76 -23.46
N PHE A 422 13.09 31.04 -22.38
CA PHE A 422 12.48 30.09 -21.49
C PHE A 422 10.96 30.27 -21.47
N THR A 423 10.23 29.17 -21.53
CA THR A 423 8.77 29.19 -21.38
C THR A 423 8.32 29.44 -19.94
N ALA A 424 9.15 29.08 -18.95
CA ALA A 424 8.90 29.38 -17.53
C ALA A 424 9.85 30.45 -17.00
N ASP A 425 9.41 31.18 -15.98
CA ASP A 425 10.22 32.17 -15.27
C ASP A 425 11.25 31.46 -14.37
N VAL A 426 12.53 31.77 -14.57
CA VAL A 426 13.66 31.21 -13.83
C VAL A 426 14.45 32.29 -13.10
N GLN A 427 13.84 33.42 -12.77
CA GLN A 427 14.49 34.54 -12.08
C GLN A 427 15.18 34.12 -10.77
N ASN A 428 14.56 33.20 -10.00
CA ASN A 428 15.09 32.72 -8.71
C ASN A 428 15.88 31.41 -8.78
N SER A 429 16.08 30.84 -9.97
CA SER A 429 16.82 29.57 -10.15
C SER A 429 18.33 29.81 -10.23
N LYS A 430 19.17 28.77 -10.12
CA LYS A 430 20.58 28.84 -10.57
C LYS A 430 20.67 28.26 -11.98
N ILE A 431 21.31 28.96 -12.92
CA ILE A 431 21.47 28.47 -14.31
C ILE A 431 22.94 28.25 -14.61
N THR A 432 23.25 27.16 -15.27
CA THR A 432 24.60 26.87 -15.76
C THR A 432 24.52 26.23 -17.14
N ILE A 433 25.41 26.61 -18.06
CA ILE A 433 25.53 25.94 -19.34
C ILE A 433 26.68 24.93 -19.26
N VAL A 434 26.50 23.76 -19.86
CA VAL A 434 27.54 22.74 -19.99
C VAL A 434 27.78 22.47 -21.45
N ASP A 435 29.04 22.53 -21.85
CA ASP A 435 29.48 22.10 -23.18
C ASP A 435 29.38 20.57 -23.27
N ALA A 436 28.57 20.04 -24.20
CA ALA A 436 28.27 18.61 -24.25
C ALA A 436 29.45 17.73 -24.70
N GLN A 437 30.51 18.33 -25.25
CA GLN A 437 31.71 17.60 -25.70
C GLN A 437 32.79 17.57 -24.62
N THR A 438 32.96 18.68 -23.89
CA THR A 438 34.04 18.85 -22.91
C THR A 438 33.58 18.69 -21.47
N GLY A 439 32.27 18.76 -21.21
CA GLY A 439 31.71 18.77 -19.85
C GLY A 439 31.99 20.06 -19.07
N THR A 440 32.51 21.09 -19.73
CA THR A 440 32.91 22.35 -19.09
C THR A 440 31.68 23.16 -18.68
N PHE A 441 31.63 23.61 -17.42
CA PHE A 441 30.60 24.52 -16.93
C PHE A 441 30.91 25.96 -17.32
N ILE A 442 29.96 26.60 -18.00
CA ILE A 442 30.02 27.98 -18.48
C ILE A 442 28.99 28.80 -17.69
N PRO A 443 29.43 29.76 -16.86
CA PRO A 443 28.50 30.67 -16.18
C PRO A 443 27.86 31.61 -17.20
N VAL A 444 26.57 31.90 -17.02
CA VAL A 444 25.83 32.84 -17.87
C VAL A 444 25.11 33.89 -17.04
N ASN A 445 25.05 35.11 -17.57
CA ASN A 445 24.26 36.18 -17.00
C ASN A 445 22.81 36.03 -17.44
N LYS A 446 21.90 36.02 -16.47
CA LYS A 446 20.47 36.05 -16.75
C LYS A 446 20.06 37.47 -17.12
N GLY A 447 19.18 37.60 -18.10
CA GLY A 447 18.45 38.84 -18.34
C GLY A 447 17.31 39.00 -17.34
N ASP A 448 16.10 39.16 -17.85
CA ASP A 448 14.82 39.33 -17.14
C ASP A 448 14.28 38.08 -16.42
N GLY A 449 15.09 37.02 -16.27
CA GLY A 449 14.64 35.74 -15.73
C GLY A 449 13.93 34.83 -16.75
N LYS A 450 13.73 35.27 -17.99
CA LYS A 450 13.11 34.47 -19.08
C LYS A 450 14.03 34.22 -20.27
N SER A 451 15.26 34.69 -20.19
CA SER A 451 16.25 34.52 -21.25
C SER A 451 17.68 34.48 -20.73
N ILE A 452 18.54 33.84 -21.53
CA ILE A 452 20.00 33.87 -21.38
C ILE A 452 20.66 34.27 -22.70
N ASP A 453 21.69 35.08 -22.61
CA ASP A 453 22.57 35.39 -23.74
C ASP A 453 23.59 34.25 -23.92
N VAL A 454 23.60 33.69 -25.11
CA VAL A 454 24.49 32.60 -25.54
C VAL A 454 25.34 33.00 -26.76
N SER A 455 25.37 34.29 -27.10
CA SER A 455 26.10 34.82 -28.26
C SER A 455 27.61 34.56 -28.19
N SER A 456 28.17 34.47 -26.98
CA SER A 456 29.60 34.19 -26.75
C SER A 456 29.98 32.71 -26.90
N LEU A 457 29.00 31.80 -27.03
CA LEU A 457 29.27 30.38 -27.23
C LEU A 457 29.69 30.12 -28.67
N LYS A 458 30.64 29.19 -28.85
CA LYS A 458 31.00 28.70 -30.19
C LYS A 458 29.88 27.79 -30.73
N PRO A 459 29.79 27.59 -32.06
CA PRO A 459 28.86 26.61 -32.62
C PRO A 459 29.10 25.22 -32.03
N GLY A 460 28.04 24.55 -31.55
CA GLY A 460 28.18 23.31 -30.79
C GLY A 460 26.89 22.87 -30.09
N ILE A 461 26.98 21.73 -29.39
CA ILE A 461 25.87 21.18 -28.60
C ILE A 461 26.13 21.52 -27.13
N TYR A 462 25.12 22.10 -26.48
CA TYR A 462 25.18 22.53 -25.10
C TYR A 462 23.96 22.03 -24.32
N SER A 463 24.11 21.88 -23.02
CA SER A 463 23.02 21.66 -22.07
C SER A 463 22.88 22.88 -21.17
N VAL A 464 21.66 23.37 -20.98
CA VAL A 464 21.33 24.32 -19.91
C VAL A 464 20.80 23.53 -18.72
N LEU A 465 21.40 23.76 -17.56
CA LEU A 465 21.02 23.20 -16.27
C LEU A 465 20.35 24.31 -15.44
N VAL A 466 19.14 24.05 -14.94
CA VAL A 466 18.37 24.96 -14.10
C VAL A 466 18.12 24.29 -12.75
N ASP A 467 18.66 24.85 -11.67
CA ASP A 467 18.37 24.44 -10.29
C ASP A 467 17.23 25.30 -9.74
N HIS A 468 16.09 24.70 -9.47
CA HIS A 468 14.97 25.33 -8.78
C HIS A 468 14.77 24.65 -7.42
N ASN A 469 15.16 25.34 -6.34
CA ASN A 469 15.00 24.88 -4.95
C ASN A 469 15.53 23.45 -4.70
N GLY A 470 16.67 23.08 -5.31
CA GLY A 470 17.31 21.77 -5.14
C GLY A 470 16.85 20.70 -6.13
N GLN A 471 15.94 21.04 -7.07
CA GLN A 471 15.61 20.18 -8.21
C GLN A 471 16.31 20.70 -9.47
N MET A 472 17.13 19.83 -10.07
CA MET A 472 17.87 20.12 -11.29
C MET A 472 17.08 19.70 -12.55
N GLU A 473 16.92 20.61 -13.50
CA GLU A 473 16.36 20.32 -14.83
C GLU A 473 17.38 20.61 -15.94
N GLU A 474 17.51 19.69 -16.90
CA GLU A 474 18.42 19.81 -18.04
C GLU A 474 17.64 19.97 -19.35
N ARG A 475 18.10 20.88 -20.23
CA ARG A 475 17.66 20.96 -21.63
C ARG A 475 18.82 21.14 -22.59
N ARG A 476 18.81 20.41 -23.70
CA ARG A 476 19.85 20.50 -24.73
C ARG A 476 19.49 21.48 -25.83
N PHE A 477 20.45 22.27 -26.28
CA PHE A 477 20.33 23.11 -27.45
C PHE A 477 21.55 23.08 -28.35
N ILE A 478 21.33 23.46 -29.61
CA ILE A 478 22.35 23.59 -30.63
C ILE A 478 22.64 25.08 -30.80
N LYS A 479 23.87 25.52 -30.53
CA LYS A 479 24.37 26.84 -30.90
C LYS A 479 24.84 26.80 -32.35
N LYS A 480 24.28 27.68 -33.18
CA LYS A 480 24.72 27.89 -34.56
C LYS A 480 25.96 28.76 -34.65
#